data_AF-A0ABD3K9V0-F1
#
_entry.id   AF-A0ABD3K9V0-F1
#
_cell.length_a   1.000
_cell.length_b   1.000
_cell.length_c   1.000
_cell.angle_alpha   90.00
_cell.angle_beta   90.00
_cell.angle_gamma   90.00
#
_symmetry.space_group_name_H-M   'P 1'
#
loop_
_entity.id
_entity.type
_entity.pdbx_description
1 polymer ?
#
loop_
_entity_poly.entity_id
_entity_poly.type
_entity_poly.pdbx_seq_one_letter_code
_entity_poly.pdbx_strand_id
1 'polypeptide(L)'
;MEDLIARLNQETAVRQFLTTKVKDLEVELETTRYNCKENVQQATLIVKERFTQMQWDMEELRSKCLEVEMNLKAEQEEKARVELAKLLVIQERDLLLNELDVAREHLSKLHKRNEELEAKSKADVKLLVKEVKALRSSQSELKQELGRLMKEKIEVERTLQKEKQRAESASAANSKLLHECEILRNRLQECSVNFLSEEEDKLIVDTSSPSDAIDLLTTSDNRIGLLLAEAQLLAQDVENAVVKMDETRNANDGNGRTSDDELRKMLTDMFIDNATLRKQANSVIRCALNMYVQAEEKDEEDEEVPLRKTVLSKFLER
;
A
#
# COMPACT_ATOMS: atom_id res chain seq x y z
N MET A 1 -13.67 -13.38 195.22
CA MET A 1 -13.50 -14.58 194.37
C MET A 1 -14.35 -14.51 193.10
N GLU A 2 -15.63 -14.10 193.18
CA GLU A 2 -16.55 -14.06 192.02
C GLU A 2 -16.17 -13.07 190.89
N ASP A 3 -15.70 -11.85 191.21
CA ASP A 3 -15.31 -10.85 190.20
C ASP A 3 -14.05 -11.25 189.38
N LEU A 4 -13.16 -12.04 189.99
CA LEU A 4 -12.00 -12.62 189.31
C LEU A 4 -12.43 -13.73 188.33
N ILE A 5 -13.44 -14.52 188.70
CA ILE A 5 -14.02 -15.58 187.86
C ILE A 5 -14.76 -14.96 186.66
N ALA A 6 -15.50 -13.86 186.85
CA ALA A 6 -16.18 -13.15 185.76
C ALA A 6 -15.19 -12.56 184.74
N ARG A 7 -14.11 -11.92 185.21
CA ARG A 7 -13.02 -11.44 184.34
C ARG A 7 -12.28 -12.56 183.63
N LEU A 8 -11.99 -13.67 184.32
CA LEU A 8 -11.37 -14.84 183.70
C LEU A 8 -12.27 -15.48 182.64
N ASN A 9 -13.58 -15.57 182.88
CA ASN A 9 -14.55 -16.07 181.90
C ASN A 9 -14.66 -15.13 180.69
N GLN A 10 -14.64 -13.82 180.91
CA GLN A 10 -14.66 -12.83 179.83
C GLN A 10 -13.36 -12.86 179.02
N GLU A 11 -12.21 -12.95 179.67
CA GLU A 11 -10.92 -13.14 178.99
C GLU A 11 -10.90 -14.46 178.21
N THR A 12 -11.45 -15.53 178.77
CA THR A 12 -11.58 -16.84 178.10
C THR A 12 -12.47 -16.72 176.86
N ALA A 13 -13.60 -16.02 176.95
CA ALA A 13 -14.51 -15.79 175.82
C ALA A 13 -13.88 -14.92 174.74
N VAL A 14 -13.17 -13.84 175.10
CA VAL A 14 -12.43 -12.99 174.15
C VAL A 14 -11.30 -13.77 173.49
N ARG A 15 -10.56 -14.58 174.25
CA ARG A 15 -9.49 -15.44 173.71
C ARG A 15 -10.06 -16.48 172.75
N GLN A 16 -11.20 -17.09 173.07
CA GLN A 16 -11.91 -18.01 172.17
C GLN A 16 -12.35 -17.29 170.88
N PHE A 17 -12.94 -16.10 170.98
CA PHE A 17 -13.34 -15.29 169.83
C PHE A 17 -12.15 -14.93 168.93
N LEU A 18 -11.04 -14.44 169.51
CA LEU A 18 -9.82 -14.12 168.77
C LEU A 18 -9.22 -15.36 168.12
N THR A 19 -9.25 -16.51 168.80
CA THR A 19 -8.77 -17.78 168.22
C THR A 19 -9.61 -18.20 167.01
N THR A 20 -10.94 -18.09 167.09
CA THR A 20 -11.83 -18.34 165.96
C THR A 20 -11.57 -17.34 164.84
N LYS A 21 -11.44 -16.04 165.16
CA LYS A 21 -11.19 -15.01 164.14
C LYS A 21 -9.85 -15.20 163.42
N VAL A 22 -8.80 -15.63 164.13
CA VAL A 22 -7.51 -15.98 163.51
C VAL A 22 -7.67 -17.16 162.57
N LYS A 23 -8.38 -18.22 162.97
CA LYS A 23 -8.67 -19.37 162.09
C LYS A 23 -9.48 -18.96 160.85
N ASP A 24 -10.49 -18.13 161.01
CA ASP A 24 -11.29 -17.63 159.89
C ASP A 24 -10.41 -16.82 158.93
N LEU A 25 -9.54 -15.95 159.45
CA LEU A 25 -8.58 -15.18 158.65
C LEU A 25 -7.52 -16.05 157.97
N GLU A 26 -7.06 -17.12 158.60
CA GLU A 26 -6.15 -18.10 157.99
C GLU A 26 -6.82 -18.85 156.83
N VAL A 27 -8.08 -19.23 156.99
CA VAL A 27 -8.89 -19.86 155.93
C VAL A 27 -9.16 -18.87 154.80
N GLU A 28 -9.54 -17.62 155.10
CA GLU A 28 -9.71 -16.55 154.12
C GLU A 28 -8.40 -16.25 153.37
N LEU A 29 -7.26 -16.26 154.07
CA LEU A 29 -5.95 -16.06 153.46
C LEU A 29 -5.57 -17.21 152.54
N GLU A 30 -5.76 -18.47 152.96
CA GLU A 30 -5.44 -19.63 152.15
C GLU A 30 -6.35 -19.73 150.92
N THR A 31 -7.64 -19.45 151.07
CA THR A 31 -8.59 -19.39 149.93
C THR A 31 -8.23 -18.26 148.97
N THR A 32 -7.89 -17.07 149.48
CA THR A 32 -7.42 -15.95 148.64
C THR A 32 -6.12 -16.30 147.93
N ARG A 33 -5.18 -16.97 148.61
CA ARG A 33 -3.91 -17.43 148.03
C ARG A 33 -4.14 -18.46 146.92
N TYR A 34 -5.02 -19.43 147.16
CA TYR A 34 -5.40 -20.43 146.16
C TYR A 34 -6.06 -19.78 144.94
N ASN A 35 -7.07 -18.94 145.15
CA ASN A 35 -7.78 -18.21 144.08
C ASN A 35 -6.82 -17.32 143.28
N CYS A 36 -5.90 -16.61 143.95
CA CYS A 36 -4.89 -15.79 143.28
C CYS A 36 -3.97 -16.64 142.38
N LYS A 37 -3.49 -17.78 142.89
CA LYS A 37 -2.66 -18.71 142.12
C LYS A 37 -3.39 -19.27 140.91
N GLU A 38 -4.64 -19.69 141.09
CA GLU A 38 -5.49 -20.19 140.00
C GLU A 38 -5.74 -19.10 138.94
N ASN A 39 -6.13 -17.90 139.37
CA ASN A 39 -6.35 -16.75 138.48
C ASN A 39 -5.10 -16.41 137.65
N VAL A 40 -3.92 -16.42 138.27
CA VAL A 40 -2.65 -16.18 137.55
C VAL A 40 -2.35 -17.32 136.55
N GLN A 41 -2.61 -18.57 136.92
CA GLN A 41 -2.45 -19.72 136.01
C GLN A 41 -3.41 -19.64 134.82
N GLN A 42 -4.69 -19.33 135.07
CA GLN A 42 -5.69 -19.14 134.02
C GLN A 42 -5.32 -17.96 133.10
N ALA A 43 -4.93 -16.81 133.66
CA ALA A 43 -4.46 -15.67 132.88
C ALA A 43 -3.23 -16.03 132.02
N THR A 44 -2.30 -16.81 132.57
CA THR A 44 -1.12 -17.30 131.84
C THR A 44 -1.51 -18.20 130.67
N LEU A 45 -2.48 -19.11 130.86
CA LEU A 45 -2.98 -19.98 129.80
C LEU A 45 -3.65 -19.18 128.68
N ILE A 46 -4.54 -18.25 129.02
CA ILE A 46 -5.22 -17.38 128.04
C ILE A 46 -4.20 -16.56 127.24
N VAL A 47 -3.17 -16.01 127.90
CA VAL A 47 -2.12 -15.24 127.22
C VAL A 47 -1.31 -16.14 126.27
N LYS A 48 -1.00 -17.38 126.66
CA LYS A 48 -0.31 -18.35 125.79
C LYS A 48 -1.15 -18.74 124.58
N GLU A 49 -2.44 -18.99 124.76
CA GLU A 49 -3.36 -19.29 123.65
C GLU A 49 -3.42 -18.14 122.65
N ARG A 50 -3.59 -16.90 123.15
CA ARG A 50 -3.58 -15.69 122.31
C ARG A 50 -2.25 -15.50 121.58
N PHE A 51 -1.13 -15.76 122.24
CA PHE A 51 0.19 -15.67 121.62
C PHE A 51 0.35 -16.67 120.47
N THR A 52 -0.04 -17.93 120.67
CA THR A 52 -0.02 -18.95 119.61
C THR A 52 -0.95 -18.60 118.45
N GLN A 53 -2.16 -18.09 118.73
CA GLN A 53 -3.07 -17.63 117.68
C GLN A 53 -2.43 -16.51 116.85
N MET A 54 -1.86 -15.50 117.52
CA MET A 54 -1.18 -14.39 116.86
C MET A 54 0.02 -14.86 116.02
N GLN A 55 0.75 -15.89 116.48
CA GLN A 55 1.84 -16.48 115.70
C GLN A 55 1.33 -17.12 114.40
N TRP A 56 0.22 -17.86 114.45
CA TRP A 56 -0.41 -18.45 113.25
C TRP A 56 -0.92 -17.38 112.30
N ASP A 57 -1.63 -16.36 112.82
CA ASP A 57 -2.15 -15.25 112.01
C ASP A 57 -1.01 -14.50 111.29
N MET A 58 0.12 -14.30 111.99
CA MET A 58 1.29 -13.63 111.44
C MET A 58 1.97 -14.45 110.33
N GLU A 59 2.10 -15.77 110.50
CA GLU A 59 2.68 -16.63 109.46
C GLU A 59 1.74 -16.78 108.26
N GLU A 60 0.43 -16.86 108.48
CA GLU A 60 -0.56 -16.84 107.41
C GLU A 60 -0.50 -15.54 106.61
N LEU A 61 -0.40 -14.39 107.28
CA LEU A 61 -0.24 -13.10 106.63
C LEU A 61 1.07 -13.02 105.85
N ARG A 62 2.18 -13.51 106.43
CA ARG A 62 3.49 -13.57 105.77
C ARG A 62 3.44 -14.41 104.48
N SER A 63 2.82 -15.58 104.55
CA SER A 63 2.63 -16.47 103.40
C SER A 63 1.82 -15.78 102.29
N LYS A 64 0.69 -15.16 102.66
CA LYS A 64 -0.16 -14.41 101.71
C LYS A 64 0.57 -13.22 101.08
N CYS A 65 1.37 -12.48 101.85
CA CYS A 65 2.17 -11.37 101.31
C CYS A 65 3.17 -11.87 100.27
N LEU A 66 3.87 -12.98 100.53
CA LEU A 66 4.81 -13.57 99.56
C LEU A 66 4.10 -14.04 98.28
N GLU A 67 2.93 -14.67 98.40
CA GLU A 67 2.13 -15.10 97.25
C GLU A 67 1.72 -13.92 96.37
N VAL A 68 1.22 -12.84 96.97
CA VAL A 68 0.84 -11.61 96.25
C VAL A 68 2.06 -10.95 95.59
N GLU A 69 3.21 -10.90 96.26
CA GLU A 69 4.45 -10.38 95.67
C GLU A 69 4.93 -11.19 94.47
N MET A 70 4.83 -12.54 94.52
CA MET A 70 5.17 -13.40 93.38
C MET A 70 4.20 -13.20 92.22
N ASN A 71 2.90 -13.15 92.50
CA ASN A 71 1.86 -12.90 91.49
C ASN A 71 2.04 -11.53 90.83
N LEU A 72 2.37 -10.50 91.60
CA LEU A 72 2.63 -9.15 91.08
C LEU A 72 3.84 -9.14 90.14
N LYS A 73 4.93 -9.84 90.48
CA LYS A 73 6.11 -9.95 89.61
C LYS A 73 5.78 -10.67 88.30
N ALA A 74 5.05 -11.79 88.38
CA ALA A 74 4.61 -12.52 87.19
C ALA A 74 3.75 -11.66 86.26
N GLU A 75 2.81 -10.89 86.83
CA GLU A 75 1.96 -9.97 86.07
C GLU A 75 2.77 -8.82 85.43
N GLN A 76 3.78 -8.29 86.13
CA GLN A 76 4.68 -7.26 85.59
C GLN A 76 5.52 -7.80 84.43
N GLU A 77 6.04 -9.02 84.53
CA GLU A 77 6.80 -9.69 83.47
C GLU A 77 5.91 -9.99 82.26
N GLU A 78 4.69 -10.49 82.47
CA GLU A 78 3.72 -10.71 81.39
C GLU A 78 3.37 -9.40 80.70
N LYS A 79 3.08 -8.34 81.46
CA LYS A 79 2.81 -7.01 80.91
C LYS A 79 3.97 -6.49 80.05
N ALA A 80 5.21 -6.68 80.51
CA ALA A 80 6.39 -6.29 79.74
C ALA A 80 6.51 -7.08 78.42
N ARG A 81 6.22 -8.40 78.44
CA ARG A 81 6.20 -9.24 77.23
C ARG A 81 5.12 -8.80 76.24
N VAL A 82 3.92 -8.51 76.74
CA VAL A 82 2.78 -8.05 75.91
C VAL A 82 3.08 -6.68 75.29
N GLU A 83 3.65 -5.74 76.04
CA GLU A 83 4.03 -4.42 75.49
C GLU A 83 5.13 -4.55 74.41
N LEU A 84 6.11 -5.44 74.61
CA LEU A 84 7.12 -5.71 73.57
C LEU A 84 6.49 -6.32 72.31
N ALA A 85 5.61 -7.32 72.47
CA ALA A 85 4.90 -7.94 71.35
C ALA A 85 4.03 -6.92 70.59
N LYS A 86 3.35 -6.03 71.31
CA LYS A 86 2.56 -4.95 70.74
C LYS A 86 3.42 -3.98 69.94
N LEU A 87 4.60 -3.61 70.43
CA LEU A 87 5.53 -2.74 69.70
C LEU A 87 5.99 -3.38 68.39
N LEU A 88 6.33 -4.68 68.42
CA LEU A 88 6.73 -5.44 67.22
C LEU A 88 5.59 -5.50 66.18
N VAL A 89 4.36 -5.77 66.62
CA VAL A 89 3.19 -5.80 65.74
C VAL A 89 2.93 -4.42 65.11
N ILE A 90 3.10 -3.33 65.87
CA ILE A 90 2.97 -1.97 65.34
C ILE A 90 4.04 -1.71 64.28
N GLN A 91 5.29 -2.09 64.54
CA GLN A 91 6.38 -1.93 63.58
C GLN A 91 6.14 -2.71 62.29
N GLU A 92 5.71 -3.98 62.39
CA GLU A 92 5.39 -4.80 61.23
C GLU A 92 4.22 -4.23 60.42
N ARG A 93 3.16 -3.77 61.11
CA ARG A 93 2.03 -3.10 60.47
C ARG A 93 2.50 -1.87 59.68
N ASP A 94 3.37 -1.05 60.25
CA ASP A 94 3.83 0.19 59.60
C ASP A 94 4.72 -0.12 58.38
N LEU A 95 5.53 -1.18 58.43
CA LEU A 95 6.28 -1.66 57.27
C LEU A 95 5.34 -2.15 56.15
N LEU A 96 4.34 -2.98 56.49
CA LEU A 96 3.36 -3.49 55.53
C LEU A 96 2.52 -2.37 54.90
N LEU A 97 2.18 -1.33 55.66
CA LEU A 97 1.47 -0.16 55.14
C LEU A 97 2.33 0.58 54.10
N ASN A 98 3.62 0.78 54.37
CA ASN A 98 4.53 1.40 53.42
C ASN A 98 4.68 0.56 52.15
N GLU A 99 4.83 -0.75 52.26
CA GLU A 99 4.90 -1.66 51.11
C GLU A 99 3.62 -1.61 50.27
N LEU A 100 2.45 -1.56 50.92
CA LEU A 100 1.15 -1.44 50.26
C LEU A 100 1.03 -0.12 49.47
N ASP A 101 1.48 0.99 50.05
CA ASP A 101 1.43 2.30 49.39
C ASP A 101 2.39 2.37 48.18
N VAL A 102 3.60 1.81 48.31
CA VAL A 102 4.54 1.67 47.19
C VAL A 102 3.94 0.80 46.09
N ALA A 103 3.33 -0.35 46.42
CA ALA A 103 2.67 -1.22 45.45
C ALA A 103 1.50 -0.52 44.73
N ARG A 104 0.70 0.26 45.46
CA ARG A 104 -0.38 1.08 44.90
C ARG A 104 0.13 2.13 43.93
N GLU A 105 1.23 2.81 44.26
CA GLU A 105 1.84 3.80 43.37
C GLU A 105 2.37 3.16 42.08
N HIS A 106 3.02 1.99 42.19
CA HIS A 106 3.46 1.21 41.03
C HIS A 106 2.29 0.77 40.14
N LEU A 107 1.21 0.27 40.73
CA LEU A 107 -0.01 -0.10 40.00
C LEU A 107 -0.62 1.12 39.28
N SER A 108 -0.70 2.27 39.94
CA SER A 108 -1.20 3.51 39.32
C SER A 108 -0.33 3.94 38.12
N LYS A 109 1.00 3.89 38.25
CA LYS A 109 1.93 4.19 37.15
C LYS A 109 1.78 3.21 35.98
N LEU A 110 1.62 1.91 36.26
CA LEU A 110 1.45 0.89 35.23
C LEU A 110 0.10 1.03 34.52
N HIS A 111 -0.96 1.34 35.26
CA HIS A 111 -2.29 1.60 34.71
C HIS A 111 -2.28 2.77 33.72
N LYS A 112 -1.69 3.91 34.08
CA LYS A 112 -1.55 5.08 33.18
C LYS A 112 -0.80 4.74 31.89
N ARG A 113 0.34 4.02 32.00
CA ARG A 113 1.09 3.58 30.81
C ARG A 113 0.27 2.65 29.92
N ASN A 114 -0.55 1.78 30.50
CA ASN A 114 -1.42 0.91 29.73
C ASN A 114 -2.49 1.71 28.98
N GLU A 115 -3.13 2.70 29.62
CA GLU A 115 -4.10 3.60 28.97
C GLU A 115 -3.46 4.38 27.79
N GLU A 116 -2.24 4.90 27.99
CA GLU A 116 -1.48 5.60 26.93
C GLU A 116 -1.16 4.66 25.76
N LEU A 117 -0.71 3.44 26.03
CA LEU A 117 -0.41 2.43 25.01
C LEU A 117 -1.69 1.99 24.26
N GLU A 118 -2.80 1.82 24.96
CA GLU A 118 -4.09 1.52 24.34
C GLU A 118 -4.56 2.66 23.44
N ALA A 119 -4.45 3.91 23.89
CA ALA A 119 -4.81 5.07 23.09
C ALA A 119 -3.95 5.17 21.82
N LYS A 120 -2.64 4.93 21.94
CA LYS A 120 -1.71 4.88 20.81
C LYS A 120 -2.06 3.76 19.83
N SER A 121 -2.25 2.54 20.34
CA SER A 121 -2.64 1.38 19.52
C SER A 121 -3.95 1.62 18.76
N LYS A 122 -4.96 2.20 19.43
CA LYS A 122 -6.24 2.58 18.79
C LYS A 122 -6.03 3.63 17.68
N ALA A 123 -5.10 4.57 17.86
CA ALA A 123 -4.77 5.55 16.82
C ALA A 123 -4.05 4.91 15.62
N ASP A 124 -3.07 4.04 15.89
CA ASP A 124 -2.31 3.32 14.86
C ASP A 124 -3.21 2.42 14.02
N VAL A 125 -4.12 1.66 14.66
CA VAL A 125 -5.14 0.85 13.96
C VAL A 125 -6.02 1.72 13.07
N LYS A 126 -6.44 2.91 13.51
CA LYS A 126 -7.23 3.84 12.67
C LYS A 126 -6.45 4.33 11.46
N LEU A 127 -5.15 4.59 11.60
CA LEU A 127 -4.28 4.97 10.49
C LEU A 127 -4.14 3.81 9.49
N LEU A 128 -3.85 2.60 9.97
CA LEU A 128 -3.75 1.41 9.12
C LEU A 128 -5.05 1.15 8.35
N VAL A 129 -6.21 1.32 8.98
CA VAL A 129 -7.51 1.19 8.29
C VAL A 129 -7.66 2.22 7.17
N LYS A 130 -7.24 3.48 7.39
CA LYS A 130 -7.27 4.52 6.35
C LYS A 130 -6.33 4.19 5.19
N GLU A 131 -5.12 3.76 5.49
CA GLU A 131 -4.12 3.38 4.49
C GLU A 131 -4.58 2.18 3.66
N VAL A 132 -5.08 1.11 4.31
CA VAL A 132 -5.64 -0.05 3.62
C VAL A 132 -6.83 0.35 2.73
N LYS A 133 -7.67 1.28 3.19
CA LYS A 133 -8.78 1.78 2.38
C LYS A 133 -8.30 2.55 1.14
N ALA A 134 -7.29 3.41 1.30
CA ALA A 134 -6.68 4.16 0.20
C ALA A 134 -5.95 3.25 -0.81
N LEU A 135 -5.23 2.24 -0.32
CA LEU A 135 -4.57 1.24 -1.16
C LEU A 135 -5.59 0.43 -1.96
N ARG A 136 -6.70 0.02 -1.32
CA ARG A 136 -7.79 -0.70 -2.01
C ARG A 136 -8.46 0.15 -3.09
N SER A 137 -8.71 1.44 -2.85
CA SER A 137 -9.26 2.32 -3.88
C SER A 137 -8.29 2.52 -5.03
N SER A 138 -7.01 2.80 -4.73
CA SER A 138 -5.96 2.96 -5.75
C SER A 138 -5.77 1.68 -6.59
N GLN A 139 -5.78 0.51 -5.96
CA GLN A 139 -5.71 -0.77 -6.67
C GLN A 139 -6.91 -0.96 -7.62
N SER A 140 -8.11 -0.57 -7.19
CA SER A 140 -9.31 -0.63 -8.02
C SER A 140 -9.23 0.32 -9.21
N GLU A 141 -8.76 1.55 -9.00
CA GLU A 141 -8.56 2.56 -10.05
C GLU A 141 -7.52 2.08 -11.08
N LEU A 142 -6.37 1.58 -10.63
CA LEU A 142 -5.33 1.04 -11.50
C LEU A 142 -5.84 -0.15 -12.33
N LYS A 143 -6.66 -1.03 -11.74
CA LYS A 143 -7.26 -2.14 -12.48
C LYS A 143 -8.23 -1.65 -13.56
N GLN A 144 -8.98 -0.59 -13.29
CA GLN A 144 -9.86 0.04 -14.27
C GLN A 144 -9.07 0.72 -15.41
N GLU A 145 -8.01 1.45 -15.08
CA GLU A 145 -7.11 2.10 -16.04
C GLU A 145 -6.44 1.06 -16.95
N LEU A 146 -5.91 -0.03 -16.37
CA LEU A 146 -5.34 -1.15 -17.12
C LEU A 146 -6.36 -1.74 -18.10
N GLY A 147 -7.61 -1.91 -17.65
CA GLY A 147 -8.70 -2.39 -18.50
C GLY A 147 -9.04 -1.43 -19.65
N ARG A 148 -8.98 -0.12 -19.44
CA ARG A 148 -9.15 0.89 -20.50
C ARG A 148 -7.99 0.85 -21.50
N LEU A 149 -6.75 0.92 -21.01
CA LEU A 149 -5.55 0.91 -21.84
C LEU A 149 -5.46 -0.36 -22.68
N MET A 150 -5.87 -1.51 -22.14
CA MET A 150 -5.89 -2.76 -22.90
C MET A 150 -6.90 -2.70 -24.06
N LYS A 151 -8.07 -2.09 -23.86
CA LYS A 151 -9.06 -1.89 -24.95
C LYS A 151 -8.55 -0.91 -26.00
N GLU A 152 -7.97 0.21 -25.57
CA GLU A 152 -7.39 1.22 -26.46
C GLU A 152 -6.24 0.63 -27.27
N LYS A 153 -5.33 -0.12 -26.64
CA LYS A 153 -4.26 -0.85 -27.33
C LYS A 153 -4.82 -1.75 -28.44
N ILE A 154 -5.83 -2.57 -28.15
CA ILE A 154 -6.44 -3.46 -29.14
C ILE A 154 -7.08 -2.67 -30.29
N GLU A 155 -7.71 -1.53 -30.00
CA GLU A 155 -8.28 -0.65 -31.04
C GLU A 155 -7.19 -0.08 -31.95
N VAL A 156 -6.13 0.47 -31.35
CA VAL A 156 -4.98 1.02 -32.07
C VAL A 156 -4.31 -0.07 -32.92
N GLU A 157 -4.06 -1.26 -32.37
CA GLU A 157 -3.50 -2.39 -33.11
C GLU A 157 -4.38 -2.79 -34.31
N ARG A 158 -5.72 -2.77 -34.16
CA ARG A 158 -6.65 -3.02 -35.27
C ARG A 158 -6.60 -1.94 -36.34
N THR A 159 -6.51 -0.66 -35.96
CA THR A 159 -6.38 0.44 -36.94
C THR A 159 -5.05 0.39 -37.66
N LEU A 160 -3.96 0.09 -36.95
CA LEU A 160 -2.62 -0.07 -37.51
C LEU A 160 -2.57 -1.22 -38.51
N GLN A 161 -3.18 -2.37 -38.20
CA GLN A 161 -3.22 -3.50 -39.12
C GLN A 161 -4.00 -3.18 -40.41
N LYS A 162 -5.13 -2.45 -40.28
CA LYS A 162 -5.88 -1.97 -41.45
C LYS A 162 -5.06 -1.01 -42.30
N GLU A 163 -4.34 -0.08 -41.67
CA GLU A 163 -3.51 0.88 -42.38
C GLU A 163 -2.32 0.21 -43.08
N LYS A 164 -1.69 -0.77 -42.44
CA LYS A 164 -0.66 -1.60 -43.06
C LYS A 164 -1.18 -2.32 -44.30
N GLN A 165 -2.36 -2.92 -44.22
CA GLN A 165 -2.99 -3.58 -45.37
C GLN A 165 -3.32 -2.59 -46.49
N ARG A 166 -3.78 -1.38 -46.16
CA ARG A 166 -4.00 -0.31 -47.15
C ARG A 166 -2.69 0.09 -47.82
N ALA A 167 -1.64 0.34 -47.05
CA ALA A 167 -0.33 0.71 -47.56
C ALA A 167 0.28 -0.37 -48.46
N GLU A 168 0.17 -1.65 -48.08
CA GLU A 168 0.59 -2.78 -48.92
C GLU A 168 -0.20 -2.84 -50.23
N SER A 169 -1.53 -2.64 -50.18
CA SER A 169 -2.37 -2.63 -51.37
C SER A 169 -2.06 -1.45 -52.32
N ALA A 170 -1.79 -0.26 -51.77
CA ALA A 170 -1.40 0.92 -52.53
C ALA A 170 -0.01 0.74 -53.15
N SER A 171 0.96 0.21 -52.39
CA SER A 171 2.29 -0.12 -52.92
C SER A 171 2.21 -1.13 -54.07
N ALA A 172 1.38 -2.17 -53.94
CA ALA A 172 1.19 -3.15 -55.00
C ALA A 172 0.53 -2.54 -56.26
N ALA A 173 -0.43 -1.63 -56.09
CA ALA A 173 -1.04 -0.90 -57.20
C ALA A 173 -0.04 0.02 -57.90
N ASN A 174 0.77 0.76 -57.15
CA ASN A 174 1.81 1.64 -57.68
C ASN A 174 2.90 0.86 -58.43
N SER A 175 3.34 -0.28 -57.90
CA SER A 175 4.30 -1.14 -58.61
C SER A 175 3.75 -1.66 -59.93
N LYS A 176 2.44 -1.99 -60.01
CA LYS A 176 1.79 -2.37 -61.28
C LYS A 176 1.75 -1.22 -62.27
N LEU A 177 1.33 -0.04 -61.82
CA LEU A 177 1.27 1.15 -62.67
C LEU A 177 2.66 1.51 -63.23
N LEU A 178 3.70 1.47 -62.39
CA LEU A 178 5.08 1.70 -62.83
C LEU A 178 5.52 0.68 -63.89
N HIS A 179 5.16 -0.60 -63.71
CA HIS A 179 5.47 -1.64 -64.68
C HIS A 179 4.74 -1.43 -66.03
N GLU A 180 3.45 -1.08 -65.99
CA GLU A 180 2.67 -0.72 -67.19
C GLU A 180 3.31 0.48 -67.92
N CYS A 181 3.72 1.52 -67.20
CA CYS A 181 4.41 2.68 -67.77
C CYS A 181 5.76 2.32 -68.40
N GLU A 182 6.51 1.41 -67.77
CA GLU A 182 7.78 0.95 -68.30
C GLU A 182 7.60 0.19 -69.63
N ILE A 183 6.58 -0.67 -69.72
CA ILE A 183 6.22 -1.38 -70.96
C ILE A 183 5.87 -0.37 -72.07
N LEU A 184 4.97 0.58 -71.79
CA LEU A 184 4.58 1.60 -72.77
C LEU A 184 5.77 2.44 -73.24
N ARG A 185 6.66 2.83 -72.32
CA ARG A 185 7.89 3.56 -72.65
C ARG A 185 8.81 2.76 -73.56
N ASN A 186 9.02 1.47 -73.27
CA ASN A 186 9.85 0.58 -74.09
C ASN A 186 9.25 0.40 -75.49
N ARG A 187 7.94 0.10 -75.60
CA ARG A 187 7.25 -0.01 -76.89
C ARG A 187 7.27 1.28 -77.70
N LEU A 188 7.12 2.43 -77.04
CA LEU A 188 7.26 3.74 -77.67
C LEU A 188 8.68 3.95 -78.22
N GLN A 189 9.71 3.48 -77.53
CA GLN A 189 11.09 3.52 -78.00
C GLN A 189 11.31 2.60 -79.22
N GLU A 190 10.73 1.40 -79.20
CA GLU A 190 10.76 0.44 -80.32
C GLU A 190 10.03 0.93 -81.59
N CYS A 191 9.14 1.91 -81.44
CA CYS A 191 8.50 2.61 -82.55
C CYS A 191 9.41 3.66 -83.22
N SER A 192 10.53 4.02 -82.59
CA SER A 192 11.45 5.05 -83.11
C SER A 192 12.19 4.56 -84.35
N VAL A 193 12.30 5.41 -85.37
CA VAL A 193 13.04 5.11 -86.61
C VAL A 193 14.51 4.77 -86.31
N ASN A 194 15.13 5.43 -85.32
CA ASN A 194 16.50 5.12 -84.91
C ASN A 194 16.66 3.70 -84.34
N PHE A 195 15.64 3.19 -83.65
CA PHE A 195 15.65 1.83 -83.13
C PHE A 195 15.44 0.82 -84.27
N LEU A 196 14.57 1.15 -85.23
CA LEU A 196 14.33 0.33 -86.41
C LEU A 196 15.58 0.26 -87.30
N SER A 197 16.31 1.37 -87.48
CA SER A 197 17.56 1.39 -88.24
C SER A 197 18.69 0.61 -87.55
N GLU A 198 18.79 0.63 -86.22
CA GLU A 198 19.77 -0.18 -85.47
C GLU A 198 19.43 -1.69 -85.46
N GLU A 199 18.15 -2.04 -85.53
CA GLU A 199 17.66 -3.42 -85.63
C GLU A 199 17.81 -3.97 -87.07
N GLU A 200 17.58 -3.13 -88.07
CA GLU A 200 17.85 -3.43 -89.49
C GLU A 200 19.34 -3.38 -89.87
N ASP A 201 20.21 -2.64 -89.18
CA ASP A 201 21.68 -2.68 -89.41
C ASP A 201 22.31 -4.06 -89.11
N LYS A 202 21.59 -4.96 -88.42
CA LYS A 202 21.96 -6.40 -88.30
C LYS A 202 21.59 -7.23 -89.54
N LEU A 203 20.76 -6.68 -90.42
CA LEU A 203 20.27 -7.22 -91.69
C LEU A 203 20.67 -6.23 -92.79
N ILE A 204 21.94 -6.23 -93.20
CA ILE A 204 22.57 -5.44 -94.27
C ILE A 204 21.55 -4.91 -95.31
N VAL A 205 21.01 -3.70 -95.08
CA VAL A 205 20.26 -2.91 -96.05
C VAL A 205 20.84 -1.50 -95.94
N ASP A 206 21.48 -1.03 -97.01
CA ASP A 206 22.05 0.31 -97.07
C ASP A 206 20.93 1.35 -96.95
N THR A 207 20.69 1.87 -95.74
CA THR A 207 19.67 2.90 -95.40
C THR A 207 19.84 4.25 -96.12
N SER A 208 20.72 4.31 -97.13
CA SER A 208 21.04 5.47 -97.93
C SER A 208 20.03 5.76 -99.07
N SER A 209 19.08 4.85 -99.32
CA SER A 209 18.00 5.05 -100.30
C SER A 209 16.78 5.76 -99.68
N PRO A 210 16.25 6.82 -100.30
CA PRO A 210 15.00 7.48 -99.88
C PRO A 210 13.80 6.53 -99.78
N SER A 211 13.78 5.45 -100.57
CA SER A 211 12.71 4.44 -100.56
C SER A 211 12.72 3.61 -99.28
N ASP A 212 13.90 3.17 -98.83
CA ASP A 212 14.05 2.33 -97.63
C ASP A 212 13.70 3.14 -96.36
N ALA A 213 14.03 4.44 -96.36
CA ALA A 213 13.62 5.36 -95.30
C ALA A 213 12.09 5.55 -95.22
N ILE A 214 11.38 5.51 -96.37
CA ILE A 214 9.91 5.58 -96.41
C ILE A 214 9.28 4.31 -95.85
N ASP A 215 9.85 3.13 -96.13
CA ASP A 215 9.38 1.85 -95.60
C ASP A 215 9.61 1.73 -94.09
N LEU A 216 10.75 2.19 -93.59
CA LEU A 216 11.05 2.34 -92.16
C LEU A 216 10.04 3.25 -91.45
N LEU A 217 9.70 4.41 -92.04
CA LEU A 217 8.69 5.32 -91.51
C LEU A 217 7.29 4.69 -91.54
N THR A 218 6.98 3.88 -92.54
CA THR A 218 5.70 3.16 -92.64
C THR A 218 5.59 2.06 -91.58
N THR A 219 6.68 1.33 -91.35
CA THR A 219 6.78 0.34 -90.26
C THR A 219 6.67 1.00 -88.89
N SER A 220 7.35 2.13 -88.69
CA SER A 220 7.21 2.99 -87.50
C SER A 220 5.75 3.42 -87.28
N ASP A 221 5.08 3.95 -88.30
CA ASP A 221 3.67 4.38 -88.20
C ASP A 221 2.70 3.23 -87.87
N ASN A 222 2.94 2.04 -88.40
CA ASN A 222 2.15 0.84 -88.08
C ASN A 222 2.36 0.43 -86.62
N ARG A 223 3.61 0.41 -86.13
CA ARG A 223 3.92 0.12 -84.71
C ARG A 223 3.33 1.19 -83.78
N ILE A 224 3.42 2.47 -84.14
CA ILE A 224 2.80 3.58 -83.40
C ILE A 224 1.27 3.42 -83.36
N GLY A 225 0.66 2.99 -84.47
CA GLY A 225 -0.78 2.71 -84.54
C GLY A 225 -1.22 1.63 -83.55
N LEU A 226 -0.45 0.55 -83.41
CA LEU A 226 -0.71 -0.51 -82.43
C LEU A 226 -0.53 -0.01 -80.99
N LEU A 227 0.52 0.78 -80.73
CA LEU A 227 0.77 1.37 -79.41
C LEU A 227 -0.36 2.32 -78.99
N LEU A 228 -0.89 3.12 -79.91
CA LEU A 228 -2.04 4.00 -79.65
C LEU A 228 -3.28 3.19 -79.24
N ALA A 229 -3.56 2.09 -79.91
CA ALA A 229 -4.69 1.21 -79.55
C ALA A 229 -4.50 0.59 -78.16
N GLU A 230 -3.27 0.16 -77.82
CA GLU A 230 -2.96 -0.38 -76.51
C GLU A 230 -3.08 0.67 -75.40
N ALA A 231 -2.55 1.88 -75.61
CA ALA A 231 -2.68 2.98 -74.66
C ALA A 231 -4.15 3.38 -74.45
N GLN A 232 -4.96 3.38 -75.51
CA GLN A 232 -6.40 3.67 -75.41
C GLN A 232 -7.16 2.58 -74.65
N LEU A 233 -6.83 1.30 -74.82
CA LEU A 233 -7.41 0.22 -74.02
C LEU A 233 -7.06 0.38 -72.53
N LEU A 234 -5.81 0.73 -72.22
CA LEU A 234 -5.38 1.02 -70.85
C LEU A 234 -6.13 2.23 -70.27
N ALA A 235 -6.40 3.28 -71.06
CA ALA A 235 -7.21 4.43 -70.63
C ALA A 235 -8.64 4.02 -70.27
N GLN A 236 -9.24 3.16 -71.09
CA GLN A 236 -10.62 2.71 -70.93
C GLN A 236 -10.79 1.76 -69.74
N ASP A 237 -9.78 0.95 -69.45
CA ASP A 237 -9.75 0.13 -68.24
C ASP A 237 -9.76 0.98 -66.95
N VAL A 238 -9.14 2.18 -66.96
CA VAL A 238 -9.23 3.15 -65.86
C VAL A 238 -10.67 3.64 -65.67
N GLU A 239 -11.30 4.07 -66.77
CA GLU A 239 -12.64 4.66 -66.75
C GLU A 239 -13.69 3.63 -66.27
N ASN A 240 -13.58 2.38 -66.71
CA ASN A 240 -14.44 1.28 -66.27
C ASN A 240 -14.22 0.89 -64.80
N ALA A 241 -12.99 1.00 -64.29
CA ALA A 241 -12.68 0.74 -62.89
C ALA A 241 -13.26 1.80 -61.95
N VAL A 242 -13.26 3.08 -62.38
CA VAL A 242 -13.86 4.21 -61.65
C VAL A 242 -15.39 4.07 -61.56
N VAL A 243 -16.07 3.74 -62.67
CA VAL A 243 -17.54 3.62 -62.71
C VAL A 243 -18.07 2.49 -61.80
N LYS A 244 -17.40 1.34 -61.75
CA LYS A 244 -17.81 0.21 -60.88
C LYS A 244 -17.65 0.49 -59.38
N MET A 245 -16.80 1.45 -59.01
CA MET A 245 -16.51 1.78 -57.61
C MET A 245 -17.46 2.84 -57.03
N ASP A 246 -18.05 3.69 -57.89
CA ASP A 246 -18.96 4.77 -57.48
C ASP A 246 -20.32 4.23 -56.99
N GLU A 247 -20.75 3.08 -57.51
CA GLU A 247 -21.98 2.41 -57.07
C GLU A 247 -21.88 1.77 -55.67
N THR A 248 -20.67 1.65 -55.09
CA THR A 248 -20.44 0.81 -53.89
C THR A 248 -19.92 1.57 -52.65
N ARG A 249 -19.69 2.88 -52.68
CA ARG A 249 -18.96 3.55 -51.57
C ARG A 249 -19.80 4.41 -50.62
N ASN A 250 -19.82 3.96 -49.37
CA ASN A 250 -19.96 4.80 -48.18
C ASN A 250 -18.78 5.80 -48.07
N ALA A 251 -19.12 7.05 -47.76
CA ALA A 251 -18.38 8.28 -48.04
C ALA A 251 -17.11 8.60 -47.21
N ASN A 252 -16.21 7.65 -46.91
CA ASN A 252 -15.09 7.96 -46.00
C ASN A 252 -13.67 7.43 -46.38
N ASP A 253 -13.44 7.02 -47.63
CA ASP A 253 -12.12 6.50 -48.11
C ASP A 253 -11.63 7.28 -49.35
N GLY A 254 -11.72 8.61 -49.28
CA GLY A 254 -11.93 9.45 -50.47
C GLY A 254 -10.78 10.34 -50.97
N ASN A 255 -9.50 10.00 -50.78
CA ASN A 255 -8.45 10.88 -51.32
C ASN A 255 -7.21 10.21 -51.93
N GLY A 256 -6.86 8.98 -51.54
CA GLY A 256 -5.63 8.34 -52.04
C GLY A 256 -5.79 7.59 -53.37
N ARG A 257 -6.98 7.07 -53.68
CA ARG A 257 -7.22 6.29 -54.91
C ARG A 257 -7.60 7.16 -56.10
N THR A 258 -8.28 8.27 -55.84
CA THR A 258 -8.64 9.27 -56.86
C THR A 258 -7.41 9.91 -57.48
N SER A 259 -6.36 10.18 -56.70
CA SER A 259 -5.08 10.70 -57.23
C SER A 259 -4.34 9.70 -58.11
N ASP A 260 -4.42 8.39 -57.82
CA ASP A 260 -3.75 7.35 -58.61
C ASP A 260 -4.45 7.15 -59.97
N ASP A 261 -5.79 7.20 -59.99
CA ASP A 261 -6.57 7.12 -61.23
C ASP A 261 -6.36 8.37 -62.10
N GLU A 262 -6.28 9.54 -61.49
CA GLU A 262 -5.91 10.79 -62.17
C GLU A 262 -4.49 10.75 -62.73
N LEU A 263 -3.51 10.24 -61.97
CA LEU A 263 -2.13 10.08 -62.42
C LEU A 263 -2.04 9.09 -63.59
N ARG A 264 -2.73 7.95 -63.49
CA ARG A 264 -2.80 6.95 -64.55
C ARG A 264 -3.38 7.53 -65.83
N LYS A 265 -4.48 8.28 -65.72
CA LYS A 265 -5.09 8.99 -66.84
C LYS A 265 -4.13 9.99 -67.48
N MET A 266 -3.49 10.85 -66.67
CA MET A 266 -2.51 11.82 -67.15
C MET A 266 -1.35 11.15 -67.91
N LEU A 267 -0.82 10.04 -67.38
CA LEU A 267 0.26 9.29 -68.00
C LEU A 267 -0.17 8.69 -69.34
N THR A 268 -1.37 8.09 -69.40
CA THR A 268 -1.90 7.53 -70.64
C THR A 268 -2.14 8.59 -71.70
N ASP A 269 -2.71 9.74 -71.33
CA ASP A 269 -2.90 10.88 -72.24
C ASP A 269 -1.55 11.38 -72.78
N MET A 270 -0.52 11.50 -71.93
CA MET A 270 0.84 11.86 -72.36
C MET A 270 1.43 10.87 -73.37
N PHE A 271 1.23 9.56 -73.19
CA PHE A 271 1.70 8.54 -74.13
C PHE A 271 0.96 8.62 -75.48
N ILE A 272 -0.35 8.85 -75.46
CA ILE A 272 -1.18 9.03 -76.66
C ILE A 272 -0.74 10.27 -77.44
N ASP A 273 -0.54 11.40 -76.75
CA ASP A 273 -0.06 12.63 -77.37
C ASP A 273 1.34 12.45 -77.98
N ASN A 274 2.27 11.80 -77.26
CA ASN A 274 3.61 11.55 -77.76
C ASN A 274 3.60 10.66 -79.01
N ALA A 275 2.85 9.57 -78.98
CA ALA A 275 2.70 8.66 -80.11
C ALA A 275 2.08 9.38 -81.32
N THR A 276 1.07 10.22 -81.10
CA THR A 276 0.43 11.03 -82.15
C THR A 276 1.42 12.03 -82.75
N LEU A 277 2.19 12.74 -81.93
CA LEU A 277 3.22 13.67 -82.39
C LEU A 277 4.30 12.98 -83.23
N ARG A 278 4.77 11.80 -82.82
CA ARG A 278 5.74 11.02 -83.59
C ARG A 278 5.18 10.60 -84.95
N LYS A 279 3.92 10.15 -84.99
CA LYS A 279 3.24 9.81 -86.25
C LYS A 279 3.11 11.02 -87.19
N GLN A 280 2.79 12.19 -86.64
CA GLN A 280 2.76 13.44 -87.40
C GLN A 280 4.14 13.82 -87.95
N ALA A 281 5.19 13.69 -87.13
CA ALA A 281 6.57 13.93 -87.56
C ALA A 281 6.99 12.97 -88.69
N ASN A 282 6.68 11.68 -88.56
CA ASN A 282 6.92 10.68 -89.61
C ASN A 282 6.21 11.07 -90.92
N SER A 283 4.97 11.55 -90.84
CA SER A 283 4.24 12.05 -92.02
C SER A 283 4.93 13.23 -92.69
N VAL A 284 5.45 14.19 -91.91
CA VAL A 284 6.17 15.36 -92.45
C VAL A 284 7.48 14.92 -93.12
N ILE A 285 8.24 14.02 -92.48
CA ILE A 285 9.49 13.47 -93.04
C ILE A 285 9.20 12.73 -94.35
N ARG A 286 8.16 11.88 -94.38
CA ARG A 286 7.75 11.15 -95.59
C ARG A 286 7.36 12.10 -96.72
N CYS A 287 6.63 13.18 -96.42
CA CYS A 287 6.32 14.22 -97.42
C CYS A 287 7.60 14.85 -97.99
N ALA A 288 8.59 15.16 -97.15
CA ALA A 288 9.86 15.70 -97.59
C ALA A 288 10.68 14.70 -98.43
N LEU A 289 10.74 13.43 -98.02
CA LEU A 289 11.41 12.35 -98.77
C LEU A 289 10.75 12.09 -100.14
N ASN A 290 9.41 12.06 -100.19
CA ASN A 290 8.67 11.92 -101.45
C ASN A 290 8.91 13.10 -102.40
N MET A 291 9.08 14.32 -101.88
CA MET A 291 9.47 15.47 -102.69
C MET A 291 10.89 15.33 -103.24
N TYR A 292 11.81 14.71 -102.49
CA TYR A 292 13.17 14.42 -102.91
C TYR A 292 13.21 13.37 -104.03
N VAL A 293 12.47 12.26 -103.86
CA VAL A 293 12.31 11.20 -104.89
C VAL A 293 11.66 11.75 -106.17
N GLN A 294 10.63 12.60 -106.05
CA GLN A 294 9.98 13.24 -107.20
C GLN A 294 10.82 14.33 -107.88
N ALA A 295 11.85 14.86 -107.21
CA ALA A 295 12.80 15.78 -107.81
C ALA A 295 13.89 15.01 -108.58
N GLU A 296 14.39 13.89 -108.01
CA GLU A 296 15.33 13.00 -108.70
C GLU A 296 14.71 12.32 -109.94
N GLU A 297 13.40 12.00 -109.94
CA GLU A 297 12.70 11.48 -111.12
C GLU A 297 12.38 12.54 -112.20
N LYS A 298 12.48 13.84 -111.88
CA LYS A 298 12.17 14.94 -112.80
C LYS A 298 13.39 15.64 -113.41
N ASP A 299 14.60 15.27 -113.00
CA ASP A 299 15.85 15.81 -113.54
C ASP A 299 16.31 15.15 -114.86
N GLU A 300 15.44 14.39 -115.55
CA GLU A 300 15.70 13.91 -116.94
C GLU A 300 14.98 14.68 -118.06
N GLU A 301 14.20 15.74 -117.78
CA GLU A 301 13.77 16.70 -118.83
C GLU A 301 13.82 18.15 -118.33
N ASP A 302 14.65 18.96 -118.99
CA ASP A 302 15.05 20.33 -118.64
C ASP A 302 13.92 21.38 -118.54
N GLU A 303 14.18 22.34 -117.65
CA GLU A 303 13.73 23.74 -117.53
C GLU A 303 12.57 24.15 -116.59
N GLU A 304 12.94 25.15 -115.77
CA GLU A 304 12.19 26.11 -114.94
C GLU A 304 11.49 25.63 -113.65
N VAL A 305 12.27 25.77 -112.57
CA VAL A 305 11.85 25.97 -111.17
C VAL A 305 10.74 27.02 -111.03
N PRO A 306 9.63 26.71 -110.33
CA PRO A 306 8.91 27.70 -109.55
C PRO A 306 9.07 27.36 -108.06
N LEU A 307 9.86 28.17 -107.36
CA LEU A 307 9.96 28.22 -105.90
C LEU A 307 8.55 28.31 -105.29
N ARG A 308 8.03 27.19 -104.77
CA ARG A 308 6.80 27.17 -103.99
C ARG A 308 7.06 27.77 -102.62
N LYS A 309 6.67 29.04 -102.47
CA LYS A 309 6.55 29.75 -101.19
C LYS A 309 5.78 28.89 -100.19
N THR A 310 6.46 28.44 -99.13
CA THR A 310 5.84 27.83 -97.97
C THR A 310 5.19 28.91 -97.10
N VAL A 311 4.12 28.53 -96.40
CA VAL A 311 3.27 29.42 -95.57
C VAL A 311 4.06 30.12 -94.44
N LEU A 312 5.23 29.60 -94.07
CA LEU A 312 6.18 30.21 -93.13
C LEU A 312 6.82 31.52 -93.62
N SER A 313 6.86 31.77 -94.94
CA SER A 313 7.35 33.04 -95.50
C SER A 313 6.45 34.25 -95.21
N LYS A 314 5.19 34.03 -94.79
CA LYS A 314 4.26 35.12 -94.44
C LYS A 314 4.45 35.69 -93.04
N PHE A 315 5.26 35.07 -92.18
CA PHE A 315 5.44 35.50 -90.79
C PHE A 315 6.84 36.04 -90.47
N LEU A 316 7.75 36.08 -91.45
CA LEU A 316 9.13 36.55 -91.26
C LEU A 316 9.47 37.83 -92.04
N GLU A 317 8.46 38.52 -92.60
CA GLU A 317 8.62 39.88 -93.14
C GLU A 317 7.81 40.91 -92.35
N ARG A 318 8.17 41.07 -91.07
CA ARG A 318 8.39 42.33 -90.33
C ARG A 318 8.42 42.09 -88.82
#